data_AF-A0A2E9WH80-F1
#
_entry.id   AF-A0A2E9WH80-F1
#
_cell.length_a   1.000
_cell.length_b   1.000
_cell.length_c   1.000
_cell.angle_alpha   90.00
_cell.angle_beta   90.00
_cell.angle_gamma   90.00
#
_symmetry.space_group_name_H-M   'P 1'
#
loop_
_entity.id
_entity.type
_entity.pdbx_description
1 polymer ?
#
loop_
_entity_poly.entity_id
_entity_poly.type
_entity_poly.pdbx_seq_one_letter_code
_entity_poly.pdbx_strand_id
1 'polypeptide(L)' 'MILPKSRKSVATSFEWLGQTMASACWIVSVFVYGISSTGDWLQLGAASCWMVANIATLVGAKV' A
#
# COMPACT_ATOMS: atom_id res chain seq x y z
N MET A 1 22.10 -13.76 0.22
CA MET A 1 22.60 -12.39 0.51
C MET A 1 21.57 -11.40 -0.03
N ILE A 2 20.73 -10.81 0.82
CA ILE A 2 19.76 -9.77 0.41
C ILE A 2 20.54 -8.46 0.37
N LEU A 3 20.90 -8.00 -0.83
CA LEU A 3 21.53 -6.70 -0.98
C LEU A 3 20.50 -5.61 -0.62
N PRO A 4 20.85 -4.62 0.21
CA PRO A 4 19.94 -3.52 0.53
C PRO A 4 19.58 -2.78 -0.78
N LYS A 5 18.30 -2.80 -1.17
CA LYS A 5 17.81 -2.04 -2.33
C LYS A 5 17.87 -0.54 -2.03
N SER A 6 18.29 0.24 -3.01
CA SER A 6 18.25 1.71 -2.92
C SER A 6 16.80 2.19 -2.98
N ARG A 7 16.50 3.33 -2.36
CA ARG A 7 15.17 3.94 -2.35
C ARG A 7 14.61 4.14 -3.75
N LYS A 8 15.46 4.57 -4.69
CA LYS A 8 15.08 4.71 -6.10
C LYS A 8 14.66 3.37 -6.71
N SER A 9 15.42 2.30 -6.45
CA SER A 9 15.11 0.96 -6.95
C SER A 9 13.81 0.39 -6.36
N VAL A 10 13.50 0.71 -5.10
CA VAL A 10 12.22 0.33 -4.48
C VAL A 10 11.06 1.12 -5.09
N ALA A 11 11.18 2.45 -5.21
CA ALA A 11 10.14 3.31 -5.77
C ALA A 11 9.77 2.97 -7.22
N THR A 12 10.74 2.54 -8.03
CA THR A 12 10.51 2.15 -9.43
C THR A 12 10.21 0.67 -9.61
N SER A 13 10.12 -0.10 -8.52
CA SER A 13 9.81 -1.52 -8.63
C SER A 13 8.33 -1.69 -8.98
N PHE A 14 8.05 -2.49 -10.02
CA PHE A 14 6.69 -2.88 -10.38
C PHE A 14 5.94 -3.51 -9.21
N GLU A 15 6.64 -4.22 -8.32
CA GLU A 15 6.07 -4.78 -7.11
C GLU A 15 5.55 -3.67 -6.19
N TRP A 16 6.40 -2.69 -5.86
CA TRP A 16 6.02 -1.58 -4.97
C TRP A 16 4.89 -0.74 -5.58
N LEU A 17 5.00 -0.39 -6.87
CA LEU A 17 3.98 0.39 -7.59
C LEU A 17 2.65 -0.36 -7.67
N GLY A 18 2.68 -1.65 -8.00
CA GLY A 18 1.48 -2.48 -8.05
C GLY A 18 0.79 -2.61 -6.70
N GLN A 19 1.56 -2.78 -5.62
CA GLN A 19 1.03 -2.84 -4.25
C GLN A 19 0.40 -1.50 -3.82
N THR A 20 1.02 -0.37 -4.14
CA THR A 20 0.45 0.97 -3.88
C THR A 20 -0.83 1.20 -4.68
N MET A 21 -0.83 0.84 -5.96
CA MET A 21 -2.03 0.97 -6.80
C MET A 21 -3.16 0.05 -6.32
N ALA A 22 -2.85 -1.19 -5.95
CA ALA A 22 -3.83 -2.14 -5.45
C ALA A 22 -4.48 -1.64 -4.16
N SER A 23 -3.70 -1.16 -3.18
CA SER A 23 -4.24 -0.63 -1.93
C SER A 23 -5.09 0.63 -2.17
N ALA A 24 -4.65 1.53 -3.07
CA ALA A 24 -5.42 2.71 -3.45
C ALA A 24 -6.75 2.33 -4.12
N CYS A 25 -6.73 1.39 -5.08
CA CYS A 25 -7.94 0.89 -5.73
C CYS A 25 -8.90 0.23 -4.73
N TRP A 26 -8.38 -0.49 -3.75
CA TRP A 26 -9.22 -1.10 -2.71
C TRP A 26 -9.89 -0.03 -1.84
N ILE A 27 -9.14 0.97 -1.38
CA ILE A 27 -9.68 2.10 -0.61
C ILE A 27 -10.79 2.80 -1.40
N VAL A 28 -10.53 3.15 -2.67
CA VAL A 28 -11.52 3.81 -3.53
C VAL A 28 -12.75 2.93 -3.73
N SER A 29 -12.57 1.62 -3.93
CA SER A 29 -13.68 0.68 -4.08
C SER A 29 -14.64 0.72 -2.89
N VAL A 30 -14.12 0.74 -1.65
CA VAL A 30 -14.94 0.85 -0.42
C VAL A 30 -15.78 2.12 -0.39
N PHE A 31 -15.25 3.24 -0.86
CA PHE A 31 -16.02 4.48 -0.99
C PHE A 31 -17.04 4.43 -2.14
N VAL A 32 -16.74 3.74 -3.24
CA VAL A 32 -17.61 3.64 -4.42
C VAL A 32 -18.83 2.76 -4.16
N TYR A 33 -18.65 1.58 -3.55
CA TYR A 33 -19.78 0.70 -3.21
C TYR A 33 -20.51 1.15 -1.93
N GLY A 34 -19.88 2.03 -1.14
CA GLY A 34 -20.45 2.64 0.05
C GLY A 34 -20.19 1.85 1.32
N ILE A 35 -20.07 2.57 2.44
CA ILE A 35 -19.80 1.98 3.75
C ILE A 35 -21.14 1.67 4.43
N SER A 36 -21.47 0.39 4.58
CA SER A 36 -22.76 -0.07 5.09
C SER A 36 -22.65 -0.95 6.34
N SER A 37 -21.49 -1.55 6.60
CA SER A 37 -21.24 -2.48 7.70
C SER A 37 -19.94 -2.16 8.42
N THR A 38 -19.81 -2.63 9.66
CA THR A 38 -18.54 -2.66 10.41
C THR A 38 -17.43 -3.36 9.62
N GLY A 39 -17.78 -4.34 8.78
CA GLY A 39 -16.82 -5.01 7.89
C GLY A 39 -16.15 -4.08 6.90
N ASP A 40 -16.87 -3.07 6.39
CA ASP A 40 -16.34 -2.09 5.44
C ASP A 40 -15.31 -1.17 6.11
N TRP A 41 -15.57 -0.79 7.36
CA TRP A 41 -14.62 -0.04 8.18
C TRP A 41 -13.33 -0.83 8.43
N LEU A 42 -13.44 -2.13 8.70
CA LEU A 42 -12.28 -3.00 8.85
C LEU A 42 -11.49 -3.15 7.54
N GLN A 43 -12.18 -3.27 6.39
CA GLN A 43 -11.53 -3.31 5.08
C GLN A 43 -10.81 -2.01 4.75
N LEU A 44 -11.45 -0.86 4.98
CA LEU A 44 -10.84 0.46 4.79
C LEU A 44 -9.61 0.63 5.68
N GLY A 45 -9.70 0.22 6.94
CA GLY A 45 -8.57 0.23 7.88
C GLY A 45 -7.43 -0.67 7.40
N ALA A 46 -7.73 -1.90 7.00
CA ALA A 46 -6.74 -2.84 6.49
C ALA A 46 -6.04 -2.33 5.23
N ALA A 47 -6.79 -1.80 4.25
CA ALA A 47 -6.22 -1.24 3.03
C ALA A 47 -5.38 0.02 3.31
N SER A 48 -5.78 0.83 4.29
CA SER A 48 -5.00 1.99 4.75
C SER A 48 -3.69 1.56 5.43
N CYS A 49 -3.73 0.56 6.30
CA CYS A 49 -2.54 -0.02 6.91
C CYS A 49 -1.59 -0.62 5.86
N TRP A 50 -2.12 -1.24 4.81
CA TRP A 50 -1.33 -1.72 3.68
C TRP A 50 -0.62 -0.57 2.96
N MET A 51 -1.33 0.53 2.66
CA MET A 51 -0.71 1.72 2.07
C MET A 51 0.44 2.24 2.96
N VAL A 52 0.24 2.35 4.27
CA VAL A 52 1.27 2.80 5.22
C VAL A 52 2.46 1.84 5.25
N ALA A 53 2.23 0.53 5.29
CA ALA A 53 3.28 -0.47 5.23
C ALA A 53 4.10 -0.33 3.94
N ASN A 54 3.44 -0.11 2.80
CA ASN A 54 4.13 0.08 1.54
C ASN A 54 4.98 1.36 1.55
N ILE A 55 4.48 2.47 2.08
CA ILE A 55 5.27 3.71 2.29
C ILE A 55 6.47 3.46 3.22
N ALA A 56 6.30 2.70 4.30
CA ALA A 56 7.37 2.40 5.24
C ALA A 56 8.52 1.64 4.56
N THR A 57 8.24 0.73 3.61
CA THR A 57 9.29 0.06 2.83
C THR A 57 10.13 1.03 2.00
N LEU A 58 9.51 2.11 1.48
CA LEU A 58 10.20 3.15 0.72
C LEU A 58 11.05 4.04 1.62
N VAL A 59 10.52 4.44 2.78
CA VAL A 59 11.25 5.27 3.76
C VAL A 59 12.45 4.52 4.33
N GLY A 60 12.28 3.24 4.67
CA GLY A 60 13.32 2.36 5.21
C GLY A 60 14.37 1.91 4.18
N ALA A 61 14.14 2.13 2.89
CA ALA A 61 15.13 1.82 1.86
C ALA A 61 16.36 2.74 1.97
N LYS A 62 17.54 2.17 1.65
CA LYS A 62 18.82 2.89 1.73
C LYS A 62 18.80 4.06 0.76
N VAL A 63 19.18 5.26 1.24
CA VAL A 63 19.26 6.48 0.42
C VAL A 63 20.26 6.28 -0.71
#